data_AF-N6U438-F1
#
_entry.id   AF-N6U438-F1
#
_cell.length_a   1.000
_cell.length_b   1.000
_cell.length_c   1.000
_cell.angle_alpha   90.00
_cell.angle_beta   90.00
_cell.angle_gamma   90.00
#
_symmetry.space_group_name_H-M   'P 1'
#
loop_
_entity.id
_entity.type
_entity.pdbx_description
1 polymer ?
#
loop_
_entity_poly.entity_id
_entity_poly.type
_entity_poly.pdbx_seq_one_letter_code
_entity_poly.pdbx_strand_id
1 'polypeptide(L)'
;MAEHFNVQSSSDKHYKTSPNKRTSDHLAKLAEPKKNITALEEAASKKGVKPSAMKYRATKRILSLSKPKRVTVKKIDQNPIDPLTQSITSVSPSALMYKPTKRILELAQPK
;
A
#
# COMPACT_ATOMS: atom_id res chain seq x y z
N MET A 1 -39.90 -56.50 57.59
CA MET A 1 -39.43 -55.10 57.55
C MET A 1 -37.93 -55.17 57.83
N ALA A 2 -37.07 -55.33 56.81
CA ALA A 2 -36.43 -54.26 56.02
C ALA A 2 -35.68 -53.27 56.95
N GLU A 3 -34.36 -53.07 56.89
CA GLU A 3 -33.54 -52.81 55.71
C GLU A 3 -32.07 -53.26 55.86
N HIS A 4 -31.50 -53.70 54.73
CA HIS A 4 -30.07 -53.90 54.51
C HIS A 4 -29.43 -52.57 54.09
N PHE A 5 -28.46 -52.06 54.85
CA PHE A 5 -27.57 -51.00 54.35
C PHE A 5 -26.38 -51.63 53.62
N ASN A 6 -26.52 -51.73 52.30
CA ASN A 6 -25.44 -52.14 51.40
C ASN A 6 -24.66 -50.87 50.98
N VAL A 7 -23.45 -50.70 51.51
CA VAL A 7 -22.54 -49.62 51.10
C VAL A 7 -21.90 -50.02 49.77
N GLN A 8 -22.53 -49.64 48.66
CA GLN A 8 -21.89 -49.73 47.35
C GLN A 8 -20.99 -48.51 47.15
N SER A 9 -19.68 -48.76 47.17
CA SER A 9 -18.62 -47.83 46.80
C SER A 9 -18.93 -47.19 45.45
N SER A 10 -19.18 -45.89 45.44
CA SER A 10 -19.39 -45.12 44.22
C SER A 10 -18.09 -45.08 43.42
N SER A 11 -18.06 -45.89 42.37
CA SER A 11 -17.02 -45.97 41.35
C SER A 11 -16.61 -44.59 40.82
N ASP A 12 -15.30 -44.43 40.62
CA ASP A 12 -14.64 -43.36 39.86
C ASP A 12 -15.47 -42.88 38.68
N LYS A 13 -15.91 -41.63 38.75
CA LYS A 13 -16.50 -40.93 37.60
C LYS A 13 -15.40 -40.55 36.64
N HIS A 14 -14.90 -41.51 35.86
CA HIS A 14 -14.23 -41.20 34.61
C HIS A 14 -15.26 -40.59 33.65
N TYR A 15 -15.29 -39.28 33.58
CA TYR A 15 -15.99 -38.56 32.51
C TYR A 15 -15.33 -38.97 31.19
N LYS A 16 -15.97 -39.88 30.46
CA LYS A 16 -15.64 -40.16 29.07
C LYS A 16 -15.98 -38.90 28.26
N THR A 17 -15.01 -38.02 28.06
CA THR A 17 -15.13 -36.97 27.05
C THR A 17 -15.15 -37.66 25.69
N SER A 18 -16.31 -37.62 25.02
CA SER A 18 -16.44 -38.00 23.61
C SER A 18 -15.36 -37.27 22.79
N PRO A 19 -14.62 -37.96 21.89
CA PRO A 19 -13.66 -37.28 21.03
C PRO A 19 -14.47 -36.38 20.09
N ASN A 20 -14.48 -35.09 20.38
CA ASN A 20 -15.22 -34.11 19.61
C ASN A 20 -14.49 -33.96 18.27
N LYS A 21 -14.92 -34.74 17.26
CA LYS A 21 -14.29 -34.90 15.93
C LYS A 21 -14.28 -33.61 15.08
N ARG A 22 -14.58 -32.45 15.68
CA ARG A 22 -14.73 -31.13 15.04
C ARG A 22 -13.80 -30.04 15.59
N THR A 23 -12.88 -30.37 16.49
CA THR A 23 -11.78 -29.47 16.87
C THR A 23 -10.62 -29.50 15.85
N SER A 24 -10.90 -29.90 14.61
CA SER A 24 -10.00 -30.71 13.80
C SER A 24 -8.72 -30.03 13.31
N ASP A 25 -8.74 -28.73 13.01
CA ASP A 25 -7.57 -28.10 12.36
C ASP A 25 -7.10 -26.85 13.09
N HIS A 26 -8.03 -26.08 13.65
CA HIS A 26 -7.68 -24.85 14.36
C HIS A 26 -6.93 -25.14 15.67
N LEU A 27 -7.40 -26.11 16.47
CA LEU A 27 -6.76 -26.47 17.72
C LEU A 27 -5.40 -27.14 17.48
N ALA A 28 -5.26 -27.95 16.43
CA ALA A 28 -3.98 -28.50 16.00
C ALA A 28 -2.98 -27.38 15.64
N LYS A 29 -3.42 -26.39 14.85
CA LYS A 29 -2.62 -25.23 14.47
C LYS A 29 -2.21 -24.34 15.65
N LEU A 30 -3.04 -24.25 16.70
CA LEU A 30 -2.70 -23.52 17.92
C LEU A 30 -1.73 -24.29 18.82
N ALA A 31 -1.74 -25.62 18.74
CA ALA A 31 -0.83 -26.49 19.48
C ALA A 31 0.54 -26.66 18.82
N GLU A 32 0.70 -26.23 17.56
CA GLU A 32 2.00 -26.26 16.88
C GLU A 32 3.01 -25.33 17.56
N PRO A 33 4.25 -25.79 17.80
CA PRO A 33 5.29 -24.94 18.37
C PRO A 33 5.61 -23.79 17.41
N LYS A 34 5.61 -22.55 17.94
CA LYS A 34 6.01 -21.39 17.16
C LYS A 34 7.45 -21.57 16.70
N LYS A 35 7.67 -21.56 15.38
CA LYS A 35 9.02 -21.57 14.82
C LYS A 35 9.70 -20.26 15.20
N ASN A 36 10.77 -20.35 15.98
CA ASN A 36 11.66 -19.22 16.22
C ASN A 36 12.50 -18.99 14.96
N ILE A 37 11.90 -18.34 13.97
CA ILE A 37 12.62 -17.90 12.78
C ILE A 37 13.65 -16.88 13.26
N THR A 38 14.94 -17.14 13.03
CA THR A 38 15.97 -16.16 13.38
C THR A 38 15.77 -14.89 12.55
N ALA A 39 16.09 -13.71 13.09
CA ALA A 39 15.91 -12.43 12.39
C ALA A 39 16.60 -12.39 11.01
N LEU A 40 17.63 -13.22 10.81
CA LEU A 40 18.33 -13.43 9.55
C LEU A 40 17.48 -14.16 8.50
N GLU A 41 16.72 -15.19 8.87
CA GLU A 41 15.80 -15.90 7.97
C GLU A 41 14.55 -15.06 7.64
N GLU A 42 14.03 -14.29 8.61
CA GLU A 42 12.97 -13.31 8.34
C GLU A 42 13.43 -12.22 7.38
N ALA A 43 14.66 -11.71 7.56
CA ALA A 43 15.25 -10.74 6.66
C ALA A 43 15.52 -11.34 5.28
N ALA A 44 15.99 -12.58 5.16
CA ALA A 44 16.20 -13.25 3.87
C ALA A 44 14.87 -13.50 3.13
N SER A 45 13.83 -13.91 3.86
CA SER A 45 12.47 -14.07 3.31
C SER A 45 11.86 -12.73 2.86
N LYS A 46 12.17 -11.62 3.57
CA LYS A 46 11.70 -10.27 3.24
C LYS A 46 12.57 -9.50 2.23
N LYS A 47 13.83 -9.89 2.02
CA LYS A 47 14.79 -9.16 1.16
C LYS A 47 14.91 -9.72 -0.27
N GLY A 48 14.36 -10.90 -0.55
CA GLY A 48 14.36 -11.50 -1.88
C GLY A 48 13.25 -10.94 -2.77
N VAL A 49 13.59 -10.48 -3.98
CA VAL A 49 12.58 -10.24 -5.01
C VAL A 49 11.95 -11.57 -5.38
N LYS A 50 10.62 -11.69 -5.29
CA LYS A 50 9.91 -12.92 -5.64
C LYS A 50 10.26 -13.33 -7.08
N PRO A 51 10.54 -14.61 -7.39
CA PRO A 51 10.91 -15.03 -8.74
C PRO A 51 9.86 -14.69 -9.80
N SER A 52 8.58 -14.59 -9.41
CA SER A 52 7.51 -14.13 -10.30
C SER A 52 7.61 -12.64 -10.66
N ALA A 53 8.13 -11.80 -9.76
CA ALA A 53 8.34 -10.38 -10.01
C ALA A 53 9.49 -10.14 -10.99
N MET A 54 10.52 -10.99 -11.00
CA MET A 54 11.62 -10.92 -11.99
C MET A 54 11.15 -11.22 -13.41
N LYS A 55 10.07 -11.99 -13.57
CA LYS A 55 9.48 -12.34 -14.88
C LYS A 55 8.44 -11.32 -15.36
N TYR A 56 8.14 -10.29 -14.56
CA TYR A 56 7.10 -9.33 -14.88
C TYR A 56 7.47 -8.49 -16.11
N ARG A 57 6.53 -8.35 -17.06
CA ARG A 57 6.67 -7.44 -18.20
C ARG A 57 5.91 -6.14 -17.92
N ALA A 58 6.58 -5.01 -18.08
CA ALA A 58 5.99 -3.70 -17.89
C ALA A 58 4.76 -3.48 -18.81
N THR A 59 3.69 -2.90 -18.25
CA THR A 59 2.49 -2.58 -19.02
C THR A 59 2.73 -1.40 -19.97
N LYS A 60 1.86 -1.25 -20.98
CA LYS A 60 1.91 -0.13 -21.94
C LYS A 60 1.96 1.24 -21.24
N ARG A 61 1.23 1.41 -20.14
CA ARG A 61 1.23 2.65 -19.34
C ARG A 61 2.60 2.92 -18.72
N ILE A 62 3.21 1.93 -18.06
CA ILE A 62 4.54 2.07 -17.46
C ILE A 62 5.57 2.44 -18.55
N LEU A 63 5.51 1.76 -19.70
CA LEU A 63 6.38 2.06 -20.85
C LEU A 63 6.17 3.47 -21.42
N SER A 64 4.95 4.01 -21.34
CA SER A 64 4.68 5.39 -21.79
C SER A 64 5.25 6.42 -20.83
N LEU A 65 5.18 6.16 -19.51
CA LEU A 65 5.67 7.04 -18.46
C LEU A 65 7.20 6.98 -18.33
N SER A 66 7.82 5.86 -18.67
CA SER A 66 9.28 5.72 -18.66
C SER A 66 9.96 6.49 -19.78
N LYS A 67 9.21 6.95 -20.80
CA LYS A 67 9.79 7.78 -21.87
C LYS A 67 10.13 9.16 -21.31
N PRO A 68 11.27 9.74 -21.70
CA PRO A 68 11.63 11.09 -21.28
C PRO A 68 10.56 12.06 -21.76
N LYS A 69 10.08 12.91 -20.85
CA LYS A 69 9.13 13.98 -21.20
C LYS A 69 9.88 14.95 -22.09
N ARG A 70 9.42 15.10 -23.35
CA ARG A 70 9.92 16.18 -24.20
C ARG A 70 9.52 17.50 -23.57
N VAL A 71 10.49 18.18 -22.95
CA VAL A 71 10.33 19.56 -22.53
C VAL A 71 10.47 20.38 -23.80
N THR A 72 9.34 20.64 -24.47
CA THR A 72 9.33 21.77 -25.41
C THR A 72 9.64 22.99 -24.57
N VAL A 73 10.77 23.65 -24.83
CA VAL A 73 11.02 25.00 -24.32
C VAL A 73 9.80 25.80 -24.75
N LYS A 74 8.88 26.07 -23.80
CA LYS A 74 7.66 26.81 -24.06
C LYS A 74 8.11 28.21 -24.38
N LYS A 75 8.36 28.51 -25.67
CA LYS A 75 8.83 29.80 -26.22
C LYS A 75 9.15 30.78 -25.09
N ILE A 76 10.24 30.51 -24.37
CA ILE A 76 10.77 31.48 -23.43
C ILE A 76 11.16 32.59 -24.38
N ASP A 77 10.69 33.81 -24.10
CA ASP A 77 10.93 34.98 -24.93
C ASP A 77 12.34 34.88 -25.51
N GLN A 78 12.48 34.95 -26.84
CA GLN A 78 13.74 34.64 -27.53
C GLN A 78 14.93 35.45 -26.99
N ASN A 79 14.63 36.54 -26.31
CA ASN A 79 15.53 37.26 -25.42
C ASN A 79 15.03 37.07 -23.97
N PRO A 80 15.57 36.12 -23.19
CA PRO A 80 15.32 36.09 -21.75
C PRO A 80 15.87 37.41 -21.21
N ILE A 81 14.98 38.27 -20.72
CA ILE A 81 15.40 39.58 -20.26
C ILE A 81 16.07 39.36 -18.90
N ASP A 82 17.34 39.76 -18.80
CA ASP A 82 18.13 39.56 -17.59
C ASP A 82 17.46 40.30 -16.41
N PRO A 83 17.03 39.61 -15.33
CA PRO A 83 16.32 40.24 -14.21
C PRO A 83 17.13 41.33 -13.50
N LEU A 84 18.46 41.30 -13.66
CA LEU A 84 19.40 42.27 -13.09
C LEU A 84 19.54 43.56 -13.88
N THR A 85 19.11 43.60 -15.15
CA THR A 85 19.33 44.74 -16.06
C THR A 85 18.04 45.45 -16.45
N GLN A 86 16.87 44.90 -16.08
CA GLN A 86 15.59 45.54 -16.36
C GLN A 86 15.29 46.70 -15.41
N SER A 87 14.83 47.82 -16.00
CA SER A 87 14.00 48.77 -15.29
C SER A 87 12.80 48.02 -14.70
N ILE A 88 12.46 48.29 -13.44
CA ILE A 88 11.31 47.70 -12.70
C ILE A 88 9.99 47.88 -13.47
N THR A 89 9.94 48.84 -14.40
CA THR A 89 8.78 49.15 -15.25
C THR A 89 8.73 48.38 -16.58
N SER A 90 9.73 47.57 -16.91
CA SER A 90 9.81 46.89 -18.20
C SER A 90 8.94 45.63 -18.24
N VAL A 91 7.91 45.65 -19.08
CA VAL A 91 7.02 44.50 -19.32
C VAL A 91 7.48 43.73 -20.57
N SER A 92 7.42 42.40 -20.56
CA SER A 92 7.78 41.62 -21.76
C SER A 92 6.79 41.87 -22.91
N PRO A 93 7.26 41.89 -24.18
CA PRO A 93 6.36 42.06 -25.32
C PRO A 93 5.27 40.98 -25.41
N SER A 94 5.60 39.75 -24.99
CA SER A 94 4.65 38.63 -24.95
C SER A 94 3.53 38.85 -23.93
N ALA A 95 3.83 39.46 -22.78
CA ALA A 95 2.82 39.82 -21.79
C ALA A 95 1.87 40.91 -22.30
N LEU A 96 2.38 41.89 -23.05
CA LEU A 96 1.55 42.94 -23.67
C LEU A 96 0.57 42.38 -24.72
N MET A 97 0.96 41.33 -25.44
CA MET A 97 0.14 40.71 -26.48
C MET A 97 -0.74 39.56 -25.97
N TYR A 98 -0.65 39.20 -24.69
CA TYR A 98 -1.32 38.03 -24.13
C TYR A 98 -2.84 38.22 -24.08
N LYS A 99 -3.60 37.23 -24.60
CA LYS A 99 -5.05 37.18 -24.47
C LYS A 99 -5.43 36.23 -23.32
N PRO A 100 -6.24 36.66 -22.35
CA PRO A 100 -6.63 35.82 -21.22
C PRO A 100 -7.45 34.62 -21.67
N THR A 101 -7.24 33.48 -21.00
CA THR A 101 -8.03 32.27 -21.27
C THR A 101 -9.45 32.39 -20.73
N LYS A 102 -10.39 31.60 -21.26
CA LYS A 102 -11.78 31.55 -20.78
C LYS A 102 -11.86 31.36 -19.26
N ARG A 103 -11.02 30.48 -18.71
CA ARG A 103 -10.99 30.21 -17.26
C ARG A 103 -10.56 31.44 -16.45
N ILE A 104 -9.58 32.20 -16.94
CA ILE A 104 -9.15 33.45 -16.28
C ILE A 104 -10.29 34.46 -16.28
N LEU A 105 -11.02 34.59 -17.39
CA LEU A 105 -12.17 35.49 -17.50
C LEU A 105 -13.30 35.09 -16.54
N GLU A 106 -13.63 33.80 -16.46
CA GLU A 106 -14.63 33.29 -15.50
C GLU A 106 -14.26 33.60 -14.04
N LEU A 107 -12.98 33.44 -13.68
CA LEU A 107 -12.51 33.70 -12.32
C LEU A 107 -12.42 35.19 -11.97
N ALA A 108 -12.25 36.04 -12.97
CA ALA A 108 -12.19 37.48 -12.79
C ALA A 108 -13.59 38.11 -12.57
N GLN A 109 -14.67 37.35 -12.81
CA GLN A 109 -16.01 37.83 -12.52
C GLN A 109 -16.21 37.94 -11.00
N PRO A 110 -16.85 39.02 -10.51
CA PRO A 110 -17.20 39.14 -9.10
C PRO A 110 -18.15 38.01 -8.69
N LYS A 111 -18.05 37.57 -7.44
CA LYS A 111 -18.94 36.57 -6.85
C LYS A 111 -20.27 37.19 -6.42
#